data_AF-A0A849ZP70-F1
#
_entry.id   AF-A0A849ZP70-F1
#
_cell.length_a   1.000
_cell.length_b   1.000
_cell.length_c   1.000
_cell.angle_alpha   90.00
_cell.angle_beta   90.00
_cell.angle_gamma   90.00
#
_symmetry.space_group_name_H-M   'P 1'
#
loop_
_entity.id
_entity.type
_entity.pdbx_description
1 polymer ?
#
loop_
_entity_poly.entity_id
_entity_poly.type
_entity_poly.pdbx_seq_one_letter_code
_entity_poly.pdbx_strand_id
1 'polypeptide(L)' 'MRISVVIPALDEEEALPAVLASLPRPPVSEVVVVDNGSTDGTAAAARAAAGP' A
#
# COMPACT_ATOMS: atom_id res chain seq x y z
N MET A 1 -2.00 13.11 -16.73
CA MET A 1 -3.07 12.17 -16.31
C MET A 1 -2.83 11.83 -14.84
N ARG A 2 -3.88 11.79 -14.01
CA ARG A 2 -3.81 11.48 -12.57
C ARG A 2 -4.36 10.08 -12.35
N ILE A 3 -3.58 9.19 -11.72
CA ILE A 3 -3.98 7.81 -11.44
C ILE A 3 -4.04 7.60 -9.92
N SER A 4 -5.16 7.01 -9.47
CA SER A 4 -5.31 6.47 -8.11
C SER A 4 -5.21 4.95 -8.17
N VAL A 5 -4.52 4.35 -7.20
CA VAL A 5 -4.34 2.89 -7.08
C VAL A 5 -5.03 2.40 -5.81
N VAL A 6 -5.87 1.38 -5.93
CA VAL A 6 -6.50 0.70 -4.79
C VAL A 6 -5.86 -0.67 -4.65
N ILE A 7 -5.34 -0.99 -3.46
CA ILE A 7 -4.67 -2.26 -3.15
C ILE A 7 -5.44 -2.96 -2.02
N PRO A 8 -6.22 -4.00 -2.32
CA PRO A 8 -6.72 -4.91 -1.29
C PRO A 8 -5.55 -5.69 -0.71
N ALA A 9 -5.41 -5.73 0.61
CA ALA A 9 -4.34 -6.42 1.31
C ALA A 9 -4.92 -7.36 2.38
N LEU A 10 -4.44 -8.61 2.42
CA LEU A 10 -4.76 -9.60 3.44
C LEU A 10 -3.48 -10.34 3.79
N ASP A 11 -2.97 -10.14 5.00
CA ASP A 11 -1.74 -10.75 5.50
C ASP A 11 -0.53 -10.52 4.57
N GLU A 12 -0.30 -9.26 4.18
CA GLU A 12 0.78 -8.81 3.31
C GLU A 12 1.89 -8.01 4.04
N GLU A 13 2.13 -8.22 5.33
CA GLU A 13 3.13 -7.47 6.11
C GLU A 13 4.50 -7.38 5.40
N GLU A 14 4.92 -8.49 4.79
CA GLU A 14 6.22 -8.59 4.11
C GLU A 14 6.18 -8.10 2.65
N ALA A 15 5.06 -8.30 1.94
CA ALA A 15 4.96 -8.04 0.51
C ALA A 15 4.55 -6.60 0.18
N LEU A 16 3.62 -6.05 0.97
CA LEU A 16 3.02 -4.74 0.71
C LEU A 16 4.05 -3.60 0.59
N PRO A 17 5.10 -3.50 1.43
CA PRO A 17 6.10 -2.44 1.30
C PRO A 17 6.80 -2.44 -0.06
N ALA A 18 7.12 -3.62 -0.62
CA ALA A 18 7.77 -3.73 -1.92
C ALA A 18 6.83 -3.29 -3.06
N VAL A 19 5.54 -3.65 -2.97
CA VAL A 19 4.52 -3.20 -3.93
C VAL A 19 4.42 -1.68 -3.89
N LEU A 20 4.27 -1.08 -2.72
CA LEU A 20 4.14 0.37 -2.54
C LEU A 20 5.36 1.13 -3.07
N ALA A 21 6.57 0.60 -2.88
CA ALA A 21 7.82 1.17 -3.36
C ALA A 21 7.98 1.06 -4.90
N SER A 22 7.37 0.05 -5.52
CA SER A 22 7.44 -0.17 -6.97
C SER A 22 6.52 0.75 -7.79
N LEU A 23 5.54 1.42 -7.15
CA LEU A 23 4.56 2.24 -7.84
C LEU A 23 5.22 3.49 -8.46
N PRO A 24 5.04 3.75 -9.77
CA PRO A 24 5.65 4.89 -10.43
C PRO A 24 5.00 6.20 -9.98
N ARG A 25 5.82 7.13 -9.48
CA ARG A 25 5.39 8.47 -9.05
C ARG A 25 6.22 9.53 -9.79
N PRO A 26 5.64 10.27 -10.77
CA PRO A 26 4.30 10.17 -11.38
C PRO A 26 4.13 8.93 -12.32
N PRO A 27 2.90 8.54 -12.73
CA PRO A 27 1.60 9.23 -12.64
C PRO A 27 0.71 8.87 -11.43
N VAL A 28 1.12 7.92 -10.58
CA VAL A 28 0.35 7.57 -9.38
C VAL A 28 0.38 8.73 -8.39
N SER A 29 -0.80 9.23 -8.07
CA SER A 29 -0.98 10.44 -7.25
C SER A 29 -1.67 10.14 -5.91
N GLU A 30 -2.23 8.94 -5.78
CA GLU A 30 -2.96 8.47 -4.61
C GLU A 30 -2.88 6.95 -4.57
N VAL A 31 -2.67 6.40 -3.36
CA VAL A 31 -2.69 4.97 -3.11
C VAL A 31 -3.59 4.73 -1.90
N VAL A 32 -4.59 3.88 -2.06
CA VAL A 32 -5.52 3.47 -1.00
C VAL A 32 -5.30 1.99 -0.73
N VAL A 33 -4.74 1.68 0.43
CA VAL A 33 -4.62 0.30 0.91
C VAL A 33 -5.89 -0.05 1.68
N VAL A 34 -6.55 -1.14 1.30
CA VAL A 34 -7.74 -1.66 1.96
C VAL A 34 -7.36 -2.95 2.66
N ASP A 35 -7.27 -2.91 3.98
CA ASP A 35 -7.04 -4.09 4.80
C ASP A 35 -8.31 -4.96 4.85
N ASN A 36 -8.20 -6.20 4.38
CA ASN A 36 -9.29 -7.17 4.25
C ASN A 36 -9.42 -8.08 5.47
N GLY A 37 -9.02 -7.60 6.65
CA GLY A 37 -9.07 -8.35 7.91
C GLY A 37 -7.79 -9.12 8.19
N SER A 38 -6.64 -8.52 7.90
CA SER A 38 -5.34 -9.10 8.19
C SER A 38 -5.18 -9.39 9.69
N THR A 39 -4.46 -10.47 9.97
CA THR A 39 -4.11 -10.96 11.31
C THR A 39 -2.64 -10.72 11.64
N ASP A 40 -1.88 -10.15 10.71
CA ASP A 40 -0.46 -9.80 10.81
C ASP A 40 -0.22 -8.27 10.88
N GLY A 41 1.03 -7.85 10.66
CA GLY A 41 1.47 -6.45 10.65
C GLY A 41 1.07 -5.61 9.44
N THR A 42 0.41 -6.16 8.41
CA THR A 42 -0.71 -5.49 7.71
C THR A 42 -0.67 -3.96 7.60
N ALA A 43 -1.60 -3.38 8.36
CA ALA A 43 -1.82 -1.96 8.46
C ALA A 43 -0.60 -1.17 8.99
N ALA A 44 0.25 -1.77 9.84
CA ALA A 44 1.45 -1.11 10.33
C ALA A 44 2.50 -0.95 9.22
N ALA A 45 2.72 -2.00 8.42
CA ALA A 45 3.58 -1.95 7.24
C ALA A 45 3.10 -0.90 6.22
N ALA A 46 1.78 -0.86 5.96
CA ALA A 46 1.17 0.14 5.07
C ALA A 46 1.43 1.58 5.55
N ARG A 47 1.26 1.85 6.86
CA ARG A 47 1.48 3.17 7.46
C ARG A 47 2.95 3.58 7.43
N ALA A 48 3.87 2.65 7.73
CA ALA A 48 5.29 2.93 7.67
C ALA A 48 5.76 3.33 6.26
N ALA A 49 5.13 2.76 5.23
CA ALA A 49 5.39 3.10 3.83
C ALA A 49 4.72 4.41 3.35
N ALA A 50 3.78 4.97 4.11
CA ALA A 50 3.00 6.15 3.68
C ALA A 50 3.78 7.48 3.75
N GLY A 51 4.99 7.51 4.35
CA GLY A 51 5.74 8.75 4.58
C GLY A 51 5.11 9.63 5.68
N PRO A 52 5.80 10.73 6.08
CA PRO A 52 5.25 11.71 7.03
C PRO A 52 4.07 12.49 6.47
#